data_AF-A0AA42XY79-F1
#
_entry.id   AF-A0AA42XY79-F1
#
_cell.length_a   1.000
_cell.length_b   1.000
_cell.length_c   1.000
_cell.angle_alpha   90.00
_cell.angle_beta   90.00
_cell.angle_gamma   90.00
#
_symmetry.space_group_name_H-M   'P 1'
#
loop_
_entity.id
_entity.type
_entity.pdbx_description
1 polymer ?
#
loop_
_entity_poly.entity_id
_entity_poly.type
_entity_poly.pdbx_seq_one_letter_code
_entity_poly.pdbx_strand_id
1 'polypeptide(L)'
;MLNPKLPPYDIGEWQKKPFPERVKMVCQSWALQGYGTPAAIYIVYVLKVVFYVWAWSFFCSFTTGLGDLSAFGSWYFEPIAFQKAVLWSMAFEAIGLGCGSGPLTGRYNPPLGGAFYFLRPGTTKMSFDPRLPILGGSKRSVLDVALYLLYLVALFRALIAPELSLELLLPPVIILPVLGLADKTIFLASRGEHYYTALVVFLFAADWIAGTKIVWVAIWLWAATSKLNYHFPSVVAVMQSNSPLTNFGSIRKRLFRSYPDDLRPSTLARVMAHAGTVVELSFPLVLLFSDGGMATTMALAVMVLFHTFITSSIPMGVPIEWNVIMVYGAFVLFGHYAGVSAFSISSPLLIAFLVFSVVLVPLIGNLVPSRVSFLCSMRYYAGNWPYGVWLFKGDSSEKLDEHLIKASPRIQDQLGKLYDDATITAITSKVLAFRAMHLQGRALHHILPKAVDNIDDYEYLDGELVAGIVIGWNFGDGHLHDMQLLQAVQEQCGFEEGELRCIFVESQPMGRSTMAWTIADAATGVIKTGKINVNDLRDLQPWPDPVTWASSVAEASSRA
;
A
#
# COMPACT_ATOMS: atom_id res chain seq x y z
N MET A 1 5.86 -27.48 -1.62
CA MET A 1 5.89 -26.29 -0.74
C MET A 1 5.31 -25.02 -1.38
N LEU A 2 5.02 -25.02 -2.69
CA LEU A 2 4.42 -23.88 -3.40
C LEU A 2 2.90 -24.00 -3.61
N ASN A 3 2.25 -25.06 -3.13
CA ASN A 3 0.80 -25.22 -3.31
C ASN A 3 0.06 -24.27 -2.36
N PRO A 4 -0.86 -23.44 -2.86
CA PRO A 4 -1.70 -22.60 -2.03
C PRO A 4 -2.71 -23.46 -1.26
N LYS A 5 -3.27 -22.89 -0.18
CA LYS A 5 -4.42 -23.47 0.50
C LYS A 5 -5.69 -23.15 -0.29
N LEU A 6 -6.20 -24.16 -0.97
CA LEU A 6 -7.43 -24.08 -1.76
C LEU A 6 -8.66 -23.89 -0.87
N PRO A 7 -9.72 -23.23 -1.39
CA PRO A 7 -10.98 -23.08 -0.69
C PRO A 7 -11.64 -24.45 -0.42
N PRO A 8 -12.52 -24.55 0.59
CA PRO A 8 -13.17 -25.79 0.99
C PRO A 8 -14.37 -26.18 0.10
N TYR A 9 -14.41 -25.72 -1.16
CA TYR A 9 -15.50 -25.95 -2.10
C TYR A 9 -14.95 -26.20 -3.50
N ASP A 10 -15.75 -26.86 -4.35
CA ASP A 10 -15.42 -27.09 -5.75
C ASP A 10 -15.49 -25.78 -6.56
N ILE A 11 -14.46 -25.51 -7.36
CA ILE A 11 -14.33 -24.26 -8.13
C ILE A 11 -15.29 -24.24 -9.32
N GLY A 12 -15.50 -25.37 -10.00
CA GLY A 12 -16.40 -25.45 -11.15
C GLY A 12 -17.86 -25.23 -10.72
N GLU A 13 -18.27 -25.81 -9.60
CA GLU A 13 -19.59 -25.55 -9.01
C GLU A 13 -19.71 -24.15 -8.45
N TRP A 14 -18.64 -23.58 -7.89
CA TRP A 14 -18.62 -22.20 -7.44
C TRP A 14 -18.82 -21.21 -8.59
N GLN A 15 -18.17 -21.40 -9.75
CA GLN A 15 -18.30 -20.50 -10.90
C GLN A 15 -19.73 -20.41 -11.44
N LYS A 16 -20.52 -21.48 -11.34
CA LYS A 16 -21.92 -21.54 -11.81
C LYS A 16 -22.91 -20.84 -10.87
N LYS A 17 -22.50 -20.48 -9.65
CA LYS A 17 -23.39 -19.88 -8.66
C LYS A 17 -23.62 -18.39 -8.94
N PRO A 18 -24.78 -17.84 -8.55
CA PRO A 18 -25.02 -16.40 -8.61
C PRO A 18 -23.93 -15.61 -7.87
N PHE A 19 -23.59 -14.44 -8.39
CA PHE A 19 -22.54 -13.58 -7.82
C PHE A 19 -22.61 -13.38 -6.29
N PRO A 20 -23.77 -13.08 -5.66
CA PRO A 20 -23.84 -12.95 -4.20
C PRO A 20 -23.42 -14.21 -3.43
N GLU A 21 -23.79 -15.39 -3.93
CA GLU A 21 -23.41 -16.66 -3.31
C GLU A 21 -21.91 -16.94 -3.50
N ARG A 22 -21.36 -16.60 -4.68
CA ARG A 22 -19.92 -16.68 -4.94
C ARG A 22 -19.12 -15.82 -3.97
N VAL A 23 -19.53 -14.57 -3.76
CA VAL A 23 -18.90 -13.63 -2.80
C VAL A 23 -18.99 -14.17 -1.37
N LYS A 24 -20.15 -14.71 -0.97
CA LYS A 24 -20.35 -15.30 0.36
C LYS A 24 -19.35 -16.43 0.62
N MET A 25 -19.25 -17.38 -0.31
CA MET A 25 -18.36 -18.54 -0.19
C MET A 25 -16.88 -18.13 -0.09
N VAL A 26 -16.42 -17.20 -0.92
CA VAL A 26 -15.02 -16.72 -0.85
C VAL A 26 -14.73 -15.95 0.44
N CYS A 27 -15.69 -15.18 0.97
CA CYS A 27 -15.54 -14.47 2.24
C CYS A 27 -15.48 -15.43 3.44
N GLN A 28 -16.32 -16.48 3.44
CA GLN A 28 -16.27 -17.53 4.46
C GLN A 28 -14.95 -18.30 4.40
N SER A 29 -14.44 -18.58 3.19
CA SER A 29 -13.12 -19.17 2.99
C SER A 29 -12.00 -18.27 3.53
N TRP A 30 -12.01 -16.97 3.20
CA TRP A 30 -11.03 -16.00 3.72
C TRP A 30 -11.04 -15.95 5.25
N ALA A 31 -12.22 -15.91 5.88
CA ALA A 31 -12.34 -15.85 7.33
C ALA A 31 -11.55 -16.98 8.03
N LEU A 32 -11.48 -18.17 7.43
CA LEU A 32 -10.73 -19.31 7.98
C LEU A 32 -9.32 -19.46 7.43
N GLN A 33 -9.09 -19.15 6.17
CA GLN A 33 -7.85 -19.51 5.47
C GLN A 33 -6.94 -18.31 5.17
N GLY A 34 -7.47 -17.09 5.23
CA GLY A 34 -6.84 -15.91 4.66
C GLY A 34 -6.67 -16.04 3.14
N TYR A 35 -5.65 -15.37 2.60
CA TYR A 35 -5.27 -15.53 1.19
C TYR A 35 -4.87 -16.98 0.86
N GLY A 36 -4.43 -17.77 1.86
CA GLY A 36 -4.00 -19.15 1.65
C GLY A 36 -2.62 -19.25 1.01
N THR A 37 -1.77 -18.26 1.25
CA THR A 37 -0.40 -18.19 0.76
C THR A 37 0.41 -19.45 1.13
N PRO A 38 1.16 -20.05 0.19
CA PRO A 38 2.07 -21.15 0.50
C PRO A 38 3.15 -20.73 1.51
N ALA A 39 3.52 -21.63 2.42
CA ALA A 39 4.52 -21.34 3.45
C ALA A 39 5.88 -20.90 2.89
N ALA A 40 6.27 -21.40 1.72
CA ALA A 40 7.51 -21.01 1.04
C ALA A 40 7.56 -19.51 0.72
N ILE A 41 6.42 -18.87 0.46
CA ILE A 41 6.38 -17.43 0.18
C ILE A 41 6.77 -16.61 1.41
N TYR A 42 6.40 -17.06 2.62
CA TYR A 42 6.85 -16.39 3.85
C TYR A 42 8.36 -16.46 4.03
N ILE A 43 8.99 -17.59 3.65
CA ILE A 43 10.45 -17.73 3.66
C ILE A 43 11.09 -16.74 2.69
N VAL A 44 10.52 -16.54 1.50
CA VAL A 44 11.02 -15.54 0.53
C VAL A 44 11.05 -14.14 1.16
N TYR A 45 9.99 -13.74 1.88
CA TYR A 45 9.96 -12.44 2.54
C TYR A 45 10.92 -12.33 3.73
N VAL A 46 11.19 -13.42 4.46
CA VAL A 46 12.24 -13.44 5.49
C VAL A 46 13.62 -13.25 4.85
N LEU A 47 13.92 -14.00 3.79
CA LEU A 47 15.18 -13.87 3.05
C LEU A 47 15.36 -12.48 2.45
N LYS A 48 14.28 -11.87 1.98
CA LYS A 48 14.25 -10.49 1.49
C LYS A 48 14.66 -9.48 2.57
N VAL A 49 14.16 -9.64 3.80
CA VAL A 49 14.59 -8.80 4.95
C VAL A 49 16.06 -9.05 5.30
N VAL A 50 16.51 -10.30 5.30
CA VAL A 50 17.92 -10.62 5.54
C VAL A 50 18.80 -9.95 4.48
N PHE A 51 18.40 -10.02 3.20
CA PHE A 51 19.09 -9.35 2.11
C PHE A 51 19.07 -7.82 2.29
N TYR A 52 17.93 -7.24 2.68
CA TYR A 52 17.80 -5.81 2.94
C TYR A 52 18.78 -5.33 4.03
N VAL A 53 18.86 -6.04 5.16
CA VAL A 53 19.79 -5.71 6.25
C VAL A 53 21.25 -5.95 5.83
N TRP A 54 21.53 -7.07 5.15
CA TRP A 54 22.88 -7.38 4.65
C TRP A 54 23.39 -6.32 3.67
N ALA A 55 22.56 -5.90 2.71
CA ALA A 55 22.92 -4.89 1.73
C ALA A 55 23.15 -3.52 2.36
N TRP A 56 22.34 -3.14 3.35
CA TRP A 56 22.61 -1.94 4.16
C TRP A 56 23.98 -2.03 4.84
N SER A 57 24.29 -3.14 5.52
CA SER A 57 25.59 -3.34 6.17
C SER A 57 26.75 -3.33 5.16
N PHE A 58 26.53 -3.85 3.95
CA PHE A 58 27.47 -3.72 2.84
C PHE A 58 27.73 -2.25 2.47
N PHE A 59 26.70 -1.40 2.37
CA PHE A 59 26.90 0.04 2.11
C PHE A 59 27.58 0.77 3.29
N CYS A 60 27.32 0.35 4.52
CA CYS A 60 28.04 0.84 5.70
C CYS A 60 29.52 0.50 5.65
N SER A 61 29.94 -0.63 5.05
CA SER A 61 31.35 -1.01 4.95
C SER A 61 32.22 -0.03 4.13
N PHE A 62 31.63 0.84 3.31
CA PHE A 62 32.36 1.88 2.57
C PHE A 62 32.72 3.09 3.44
N THR A 63 32.13 3.21 4.63
CA THR A 63 32.34 4.34 5.54
C THR A 63 33.72 4.25 6.20
N THR A 64 34.52 5.30 6.09
CA THR A 64 35.85 5.36 6.70
C THR A 64 35.74 5.31 8.22
N GLY A 65 36.44 4.36 8.85
CA GLY A 65 36.54 4.26 10.32
C GLY A 65 35.33 3.63 11.03
N LEU A 66 34.28 3.21 10.30
CA LEU A 66 33.07 2.63 10.92
C LEU A 66 33.29 1.20 11.45
N GLY A 67 34.22 0.45 10.85
CA GLY A 67 34.47 -0.96 11.15
C GLY A 67 33.83 -1.91 10.14
N ASP A 68 34.03 -3.21 10.35
CA ASP A 68 33.53 -4.26 9.46
C ASP A 68 32.24 -4.93 10.00
N LEU A 69 31.76 -5.97 9.31
CA LEU A 69 30.57 -6.72 9.74
C LEU A 69 30.76 -7.44 11.09
N SER A 70 31.99 -7.78 11.47
CA SER A 70 32.27 -8.43 12.76
C SER A 70 32.06 -7.47 13.94
N ALA A 71 32.23 -6.17 13.68
CA ALA A 71 31.98 -5.09 14.63
C ALA A 71 30.54 -4.52 14.57
N PHE A 72 29.57 -5.24 13.98
CA PHE A 72 28.19 -4.73 13.79
C PHE A 72 27.60 -4.05 15.03
N GLY A 73 27.79 -4.66 16.21
CA GLY A 73 27.27 -4.15 17.48
C GLY A 73 27.87 -2.81 17.95
N SER A 74 29.02 -2.39 17.42
CA SER A 74 29.63 -1.10 17.80
C SER A 74 29.20 0.05 16.91
N TRP A 75 28.86 -0.19 15.64
CA TRP A 75 28.63 0.89 14.68
C TRP A 75 27.18 1.08 14.23
N TYR A 76 26.28 0.12 14.49
CA TYR A 76 24.91 0.22 13.97
C TYR A 76 24.12 1.41 14.53
N PHE A 77 24.55 2.06 15.62
CA PHE A 77 23.94 3.30 16.12
C PHE A 77 24.61 4.58 15.61
N GLU A 78 25.68 4.47 14.82
CA GLU A 78 26.39 5.63 14.30
C GLU A 78 25.51 6.45 13.34
N PRO A 79 25.61 7.79 13.35
CA PRO A 79 24.80 8.69 12.52
C PRO A 79 24.72 8.29 11.06
N ILE A 80 25.89 8.04 10.46
CA ILE A 80 26.01 7.73 9.04
C ILE A 80 25.42 6.35 8.70
N ALA A 81 25.43 5.40 9.64
CA ALA A 81 24.79 4.11 9.45
C ALA A 81 23.27 4.28 9.32
N PHE A 82 22.68 5.12 10.16
CA PHE A 82 21.26 5.46 10.08
C PHE A 82 20.90 6.25 8.81
N GLN A 83 21.71 7.25 8.43
CA GLN A 83 21.50 8.00 7.19
C GLN A 83 21.59 7.09 5.95
N LYS A 84 22.56 6.16 5.92
CA LYS A 84 22.68 5.14 4.85
C LYS A 84 21.51 4.16 4.87
N ALA A 85 20.92 3.83 6.02
CA ALA A 85 19.71 3.01 6.09
C ALA A 85 18.52 3.68 5.38
N VAL A 86 18.34 5.00 5.58
CA VAL A 86 17.29 5.77 4.90
C VAL A 86 17.55 5.84 3.39
N LEU A 87 18.77 6.16 2.97
CA LEU A 87 19.15 6.17 1.54
C LEU A 87 18.95 4.80 0.88
N TRP A 88 19.32 3.72 1.58
CA TRP A 88 19.14 2.37 1.11
C TRP A 88 17.66 2.02 1.00
N SER A 89 16.83 2.42 1.98
CA SER A 89 15.38 2.23 1.91
C SER A 89 14.79 2.90 0.67
N MET A 90 15.20 4.13 0.36
CA MET A 90 14.77 4.83 -0.85
C MET A 90 15.17 4.06 -2.11
N ALA A 91 16.43 3.62 -2.21
CA ALA A 91 16.92 2.88 -3.35
C ALA A 91 16.20 1.53 -3.51
N PHE A 92 16.06 0.77 -2.43
CA PHE A 92 15.43 -0.54 -2.38
C PHE A 92 13.95 -0.50 -2.79
N GLU A 93 13.22 0.52 -2.33
CA GLU A 93 11.84 0.77 -2.72
C GLU A 93 11.74 1.21 -4.18
N ALA A 94 12.56 2.18 -4.61
CA ALA A 94 12.55 2.72 -5.98
C ALA A 94 12.82 1.64 -7.04
N ILE A 95 13.78 0.75 -6.81
CA ILE A 95 14.08 -0.35 -7.74
C ILE A 95 12.97 -1.42 -7.79
N GLY A 96 12.00 -1.38 -6.87
CA GLY A 96 10.87 -2.30 -6.81
C GLY A 96 11.12 -3.55 -5.96
N LEU A 97 12.16 -3.54 -5.12
CA LEU A 97 12.37 -4.60 -4.15
C LEU A 97 11.51 -4.40 -2.90
N GLY A 98 11.17 -3.17 -2.49
CA GLY A 98 10.43 -2.89 -1.26
C GLY A 98 8.94 -3.29 -1.26
N CYS A 99 8.08 -2.35 -0.89
CA CYS A 99 6.63 -2.49 -0.88
C CYS A 99 6.10 -2.74 -2.31
N GLY A 100 5.06 -3.56 -2.43
CA GLY A 100 4.52 -3.90 -3.77
C GLY A 100 5.38 -4.90 -4.53
N SER A 101 6.20 -5.72 -3.85
CA SER A 101 6.98 -6.78 -4.50
C SER A 101 6.54 -8.19 -4.09
N GLY A 102 6.67 -9.13 -5.04
CA GLY A 102 6.43 -10.56 -4.85
C GLY A 102 4.96 -10.99 -4.75
N PRO A 103 4.73 -12.30 -4.53
CA PRO A 103 3.42 -12.94 -4.70
C PRO A 103 2.27 -12.41 -3.82
N LEU A 104 2.57 -11.88 -2.64
CA LEU A 104 1.54 -11.28 -1.76
C LEU A 104 1.03 -9.92 -2.26
N THR A 105 1.60 -9.41 -3.36
CA THR A 105 1.21 -8.14 -4.00
C THR A 105 0.68 -8.36 -5.41
N GLY A 106 0.44 -9.62 -5.80
CA GLY A 106 -0.03 -9.99 -7.14
C GLY A 106 1.09 -10.06 -8.20
N ARG A 107 2.36 -10.13 -7.79
CA ARG A 107 3.52 -10.28 -8.71
C ARG A 107 4.14 -11.65 -8.58
N TYR A 108 4.02 -12.45 -9.64
CA TYR A 108 4.50 -13.83 -9.65
C TYR A 108 5.66 -14.00 -10.62
N ASN A 109 5.54 -13.48 -11.84
CA ASN A 109 6.59 -13.61 -12.86
C ASN A 109 6.54 -12.47 -13.90
N PRO A 110 7.48 -11.50 -13.86
CA PRO A 110 8.54 -11.33 -12.85
C PRO A 110 7.95 -10.96 -11.47
N PRO A 111 8.63 -11.31 -10.36
CA PRO A 111 8.17 -10.98 -9.01
C PRO A 111 8.40 -9.49 -8.64
N LEU A 112 9.04 -8.73 -9.52
CA LEU A 112 9.40 -7.33 -9.33
C LEU A 112 8.76 -6.47 -10.43
N GLY A 113 8.27 -5.30 -10.02
CA GLY A 113 7.90 -4.22 -10.92
C GLY A 113 8.99 -3.16 -10.94
N GLY A 114 8.69 -1.95 -10.46
CA GLY A 114 9.68 -0.89 -10.19
C GLY A 114 10.60 -0.64 -11.39
N ALA A 115 11.91 -0.88 -11.23
CA ALA A 115 12.91 -0.67 -12.28
C ALA A 115 12.58 -1.39 -13.61
N PHE A 116 11.85 -2.51 -13.57
CA PHE A 116 11.45 -3.23 -14.79
C PHE A 116 10.46 -2.43 -15.65
N TYR A 117 9.77 -1.45 -15.06
CA TYR A 117 8.89 -0.50 -15.75
C TYR A 117 9.57 0.85 -15.90
N PHE A 118 10.15 1.37 -14.82
CA PHE A 118 10.66 2.74 -14.75
C PHE A 118 11.89 2.99 -15.64
N LEU A 119 12.64 1.94 -16.00
CA LEU A 119 13.77 2.04 -16.96
C LEU A 119 13.35 1.81 -18.42
N ARG A 120 12.07 1.61 -18.72
CA ARG A 120 11.58 1.30 -20.06
C ARG A 120 10.80 2.48 -20.65
N PRO A 121 11.33 3.13 -21.70
CA PRO A 121 10.56 4.12 -22.46
C PRO A 121 9.28 3.50 -23.01
N GLY A 122 8.22 4.31 -23.09
CA GLY A 122 6.91 3.93 -23.62
C GLY A 122 5.99 3.21 -22.63
N THR A 123 6.50 2.78 -21.46
CA THR A 123 5.63 2.26 -20.39
C THR A 123 4.70 3.34 -19.85
N THR A 124 3.52 2.96 -19.35
CA THR A 124 2.54 3.90 -18.78
C THR A 124 3.08 4.58 -17.52
N LYS A 125 2.89 5.91 -17.40
CA LYS A 125 3.25 6.73 -16.24
C LYS A 125 2.09 7.55 -15.73
N MET A 126 2.15 7.96 -14.47
CA MET A 126 1.15 8.83 -13.85
C MET A 126 1.76 10.20 -13.58
N SER A 127 1.80 11.08 -14.58
CA SER A 127 2.31 12.45 -14.40
C SER A 127 1.49 13.25 -13.38
N PHE A 128 2.11 14.24 -12.72
CA PHE A 128 1.38 15.09 -11.77
C PHE A 128 0.26 15.88 -12.45
N ASP A 129 0.55 16.40 -13.66
CA ASP A 129 -0.44 16.92 -14.59
C ASP A 129 -0.07 16.46 -16.00
N PRO A 130 -0.94 15.69 -16.69
CA PRO A 130 -0.69 15.23 -18.05
C PRO A 130 -0.44 16.34 -19.07
N ARG A 131 -0.80 17.59 -18.77
CA ARG A 131 -0.64 18.75 -19.66
C ARG A 131 0.72 19.43 -19.55
N LEU A 132 1.60 18.99 -18.65
CA LEU A 132 2.95 19.56 -18.54
C LEU A 132 3.70 19.39 -19.88
N PRO A 133 4.33 20.46 -20.41
CA PRO A 133 4.84 20.47 -21.78
C PRO A 133 5.98 19.47 -22.02
N ILE A 134 6.79 19.19 -21.00
CA ILE A 134 7.98 18.32 -21.09
C ILE A 134 7.78 17.01 -20.32
N LEU A 135 7.25 17.10 -19.09
CA LEU A 135 7.14 15.97 -18.16
C LEU A 135 5.73 15.36 -18.11
N GLY A 136 4.77 15.89 -18.87
CA GLY A 136 3.39 15.41 -18.91
C GLY A 136 3.22 14.15 -19.76
N GLY A 137 1.98 13.89 -20.18
CA GLY A 137 1.59 12.71 -20.96
C GLY A 137 1.40 11.43 -20.14
N SER A 138 0.97 10.38 -20.85
CA SER A 138 0.61 9.06 -20.32
C SER A 138 1.71 7.99 -20.44
N LYS A 139 2.77 8.25 -21.23
CA LYS A 139 3.89 7.33 -21.47
C LYS A 139 5.22 7.91 -20.97
N ARG A 140 6.08 7.05 -20.40
CA ARG A 140 7.47 7.41 -20.03
C ARG A 140 8.27 7.75 -21.27
N SER A 141 8.76 8.98 -21.35
CA SER A 141 9.72 9.42 -22.33
C SER A 141 11.13 8.93 -21.98
N VAL A 142 12.08 9.11 -22.90
CA VAL A 142 13.50 8.88 -22.63
C VAL A 142 14.02 9.80 -21.51
N LEU A 143 13.48 11.03 -21.43
CA LEU A 143 13.84 11.97 -20.36
C LEU A 143 13.38 11.46 -19.00
N ASP A 144 12.17 10.93 -18.89
CA ASP A 144 11.65 10.39 -17.62
C ASP A 144 12.53 9.22 -17.13
N VAL A 145 12.91 8.34 -18.06
CA VAL A 145 13.81 7.20 -17.80
C VAL A 145 15.21 7.67 -17.38
N ALA A 146 15.75 8.69 -18.06
CA ALA A 146 17.06 9.26 -17.72
C ALA A 146 17.05 9.92 -16.34
N LEU A 147 15.98 10.64 -15.99
CA LEU A 147 15.80 11.23 -14.65
C LEU A 147 15.72 10.15 -13.56
N TYR A 148 14.97 9.08 -13.81
CA TYR A 148 14.91 7.93 -12.90
C TYR A 148 16.28 7.26 -12.72
N LEU A 149 17.01 7.04 -13.81
CA LEU A 149 18.37 6.48 -13.73
C LEU A 149 19.32 7.40 -12.97
N LEU A 150 19.27 8.71 -13.22
CA LEU A 150 20.09 9.69 -12.50
C LEU A 150 19.78 9.71 -11.01
N TYR A 151 18.49 9.59 -10.64
CA TYR A 151 18.07 9.45 -9.25
C TYR A 151 18.68 8.21 -8.58
N LEU A 152 18.61 7.03 -9.22
CA LEU A 152 19.23 5.82 -8.71
C LEU A 152 20.75 5.98 -8.56
N VAL A 153 21.42 6.51 -9.60
CA VAL A 153 22.87 6.76 -9.57
C VAL A 153 23.23 7.70 -8.41
N ALA A 154 22.43 8.74 -8.17
CA ALA A 154 22.65 9.66 -7.07
C ALA A 154 22.53 8.99 -5.69
N LEU A 155 21.51 8.16 -5.49
CA LEU A 155 21.35 7.38 -4.25
C LEU A 155 22.53 6.41 -4.04
N PHE A 156 22.89 5.63 -5.05
CA PHE A 156 23.99 4.66 -4.94
C PHE A 156 25.35 5.36 -4.76
N ARG A 157 25.56 6.51 -5.40
CA ARG A 157 26.76 7.34 -5.18
C ARG A 157 26.87 7.79 -3.73
N ALA A 158 25.77 8.22 -3.11
CA ALA A 158 25.76 8.57 -1.69
C ALA A 158 25.99 7.34 -0.79
N LEU A 159 25.40 6.19 -1.13
CA LEU A 159 25.55 4.95 -0.35
C LEU A 159 26.98 4.42 -0.29
N ILE A 160 27.73 4.49 -1.40
CA ILE A 160 29.12 4.02 -1.48
C ILE A 160 30.14 5.07 -1.03
N ALA A 161 29.71 6.29 -0.70
CA ALA A 161 30.62 7.33 -0.25
C ALA A 161 31.15 7.02 1.16
N PRO A 162 32.41 7.39 1.45
CA PRO A 162 33.00 7.20 2.78
C PRO A 162 32.36 8.12 3.84
N GLU A 163 31.88 9.28 3.42
CA GLU A 163 31.20 10.28 4.24
C GLU A 163 30.03 10.88 3.43
N LEU A 164 29.00 11.37 4.13
CA LEU A 164 27.85 12.01 3.51
C LEU A 164 27.96 13.53 3.57
N SER A 165 28.33 14.15 2.46
CA SER A 165 28.35 15.60 2.29
C SER A 165 27.04 16.11 1.68
N LEU A 166 26.79 17.42 1.79
CA LEU A 166 25.64 18.07 1.15
C LEU A 166 25.63 17.84 -0.38
N GLU A 167 26.79 17.80 -1.02
CA GLU A 167 26.91 17.56 -2.47
C GLU A 167 26.40 16.17 -2.89
N LEU A 168 26.46 15.19 -1.99
CA LEU A 168 25.96 13.84 -2.22
C LEU A 168 24.45 13.72 -1.93
N LEU A 169 23.94 14.50 -0.97
CA LEU A 169 22.54 14.47 -0.56
C LEU A 169 21.63 15.37 -1.41
N LEU A 170 22.13 16.50 -1.93
CA LEU A 170 21.35 17.43 -2.73
C LEU A 170 20.80 16.83 -4.04
N PRO A 171 21.57 16.04 -4.81
CA PRO A 171 21.06 15.47 -6.05
C PRO A 171 19.77 14.63 -5.87
N PRO A 172 19.69 13.61 -4.99
CA PRO A 172 18.43 12.88 -4.81
C PRO A 172 17.32 13.76 -4.23
N VAL A 173 17.64 14.78 -3.42
CA VAL A 173 16.65 15.75 -2.92
C VAL A 173 15.99 16.57 -4.04
N ILE A 174 16.75 16.90 -5.08
CA ILE A 174 16.27 17.72 -6.21
C ILE A 174 15.61 16.84 -7.27
N ILE A 175 16.22 15.70 -7.61
CA ILE A 175 15.75 14.87 -8.72
C ILE A 175 14.40 14.22 -8.40
N LEU A 176 14.19 13.73 -7.17
CA LEU A 176 12.97 12.98 -6.85
C LEU A 176 11.68 13.82 -6.98
N PRO A 177 11.59 15.08 -6.52
CA PRO A 177 10.44 15.94 -6.77
C PRO A 177 10.21 16.21 -8.27
N VAL A 178 11.27 16.48 -9.03
CA VAL A 178 11.16 16.68 -10.49
C VAL A 178 10.63 15.42 -11.15
N LEU A 179 11.12 14.25 -10.73
CA LEU A 179 10.63 12.96 -11.20
C LEU A 179 9.19 12.69 -10.76
N GLY A 180 8.78 13.18 -9.58
CA GLY A 180 7.38 13.12 -9.12
C GLY A 180 6.43 13.97 -9.96
N LEU A 181 6.89 15.08 -10.54
CA LEU A 181 6.11 15.84 -11.53
C LEU A 181 5.91 15.04 -12.81
N ALA A 182 6.94 14.29 -13.22
CA ALA A 182 6.90 13.44 -14.40
C ALA A 182 6.07 12.17 -14.20
N ASP A 183 6.20 11.54 -13.02
CA ASP A 183 5.55 10.29 -12.65
C ASP A 183 5.41 10.19 -11.12
N LYS A 184 4.22 10.53 -10.61
CA LYS A 184 3.87 10.46 -9.19
C LYS A 184 4.03 9.05 -8.63
N THR A 185 3.93 8.01 -9.48
CA THR A 185 4.17 6.61 -9.08
C THR A 185 5.57 6.44 -8.50
N ILE A 186 6.60 7.06 -9.11
CA ILE A 186 7.99 6.89 -8.67
C ILE A 186 8.24 7.64 -7.35
N PHE A 187 7.63 8.81 -7.18
CA PHE A 187 7.69 9.56 -5.92
C PHE A 187 7.09 8.74 -4.77
N LEU A 188 5.90 8.16 -4.98
CA LEU A 188 5.22 7.32 -3.99
C LEU A 188 5.95 6.00 -3.76
N ALA A 189 6.43 5.35 -4.81
CA ALA A 189 7.25 4.15 -4.70
C ALA A 189 8.52 4.41 -3.89
N SER A 190 9.16 5.57 -4.08
CA SER A 190 10.35 5.98 -3.29
C SER A 190 10.03 6.42 -1.85
N ARG A 191 8.77 6.30 -1.40
CA ARG A 191 8.29 6.71 -0.07
C ARG A 191 8.57 8.18 0.23
N GLY A 192 8.16 9.05 -0.71
CA GLY A 192 8.36 10.49 -0.64
C GLY A 192 7.85 11.14 0.65
N GLU A 193 6.86 10.55 1.31
CA GLU A 193 6.31 11.04 2.56
C GLU A 193 7.18 10.75 3.79
N HIS A 194 8.07 9.76 3.69
CA HIS A 194 8.86 9.26 4.81
C HIS A 194 10.36 9.46 4.58
N TYR A 195 10.95 8.68 3.69
CA TYR A 195 12.40 8.65 3.54
C TYR A 195 12.94 9.90 2.86
N TYR A 196 12.21 10.43 1.87
CA TYR A 196 12.54 11.74 1.29
C TYR A 196 12.45 12.87 2.32
N THR A 197 11.39 12.87 3.16
CA THR A 197 11.26 13.84 4.26
C THR A 197 12.47 13.78 5.19
N ALA A 198 12.90 12.58 5.58
CA ALA A 198 14.12 12.39 6.39
C ALA A 198 15.41 12.83 5.65
N LEU A 199 15.51 12.55 4.35
CA LEU A 199 16.64 12.97 3.52
C LEU A 199 16.76 14.50 3.43
N VAL A 200 15.64 15.23 3.33
CA VAL A 200 15.65 16.71 3.38
C VAL A 200 16.11 17.20 4.75
N VAL A 201 15.69 16.53 5.84
CA VAL A 201 16.13 16.85 7.20
C VAL A 201 17.65 16.69 7.36
N PHE A 202 18.27 15.70 6.70
CA PHE A 202 19.73 15.49 6.75
C PHE A 202 20.55 16.66 6.19
N LEU A 203 19.95 17.55 5.40
CA LEU A 203 20.63 18.77 4.92
C LEU A 203 20.92 19.77 6.06
N PHE A 204 20.30 19.60 7.23
CA PHE A 204 20.45 20.48 8.39
C PHE A 204 21.33 19.82 9.45
N ALA A 205 22.65 19.84 9.25
CA ALA A 205 23.62 19.08 10.04
C ALA A 205 23.51 19.29 11.58
N ALA A 206 23.13 20.47 12.05
CA ALA A 206 22.97 20.75 13.47
C ALA A 206 21.67 20.20 14.08
N ASP A 207 20.62 20.05 13.26
CA ASP A 207 19.26 19.78 13.72
C ASP A 207 18.71 18.42 13.26
N TRP A 208 19.46 17.67 12.43
CA TRP A 208 18.86 16.54 11.71
C TRP A 208 18.35 15.43 12.63
N ILE A 209 19.02 15.12 13.76
CA ILE A 209 18.54 14.12 14.72
C ILE A 209 17.17 14.54 15.28
N ALA A 210 17.06 15.78 15.74
CA ALA A 210 15.82 16.33 16.27
C ALA A 210 14.71 16.35 15.21
N GLY A 211 15.04 16.79 13.99
CA GLY A 211 14.11 16.77 12.86
C GLY A 211 13.64 15.35 12.49
N THR A 212 14.52 14.36 12.50
CA THR A 212 14.14 12.99 12.15
C THR A 212 13.31 12.32 13.25
N LYS A 213 13.50 12.67 14.53
CA LYS A 213 12.56 12.29 15.60
C LYS A 213 11.14 12.74 15.29
N ILE A 214 10.97 13.98 14.82
CA ILE A 214 9.66 14.51 14.43
C ILE A 214 9.06 13.73 13.25
N VAL A 215 9.87 13.38 12.23
CA VAL A 215 9.41 12.55 11.10
C VAL A 215 8.90 11.19 11.57
N TRP A 216 9.67 10.47 12.40
CA TRP A 216 9.29 9.15 12.92
C TRP A 216 8.00 9.20 13.75
N VAL A 217 7.92 10.18 14.66
CA VAL A 217 6.74 10.37 15.52
C VAL A 217 5.51 10.72 14.70
N ALA A 218 5.64 11.62 13.72
CA ALA A 218 4.51 12.02 12.90
C ALA A 218 3.91 10.84 12.13
N ILE A 219 4.74 9.93 11.61
CA ILE A 219 4.30 8.73 10.91
C ILE A 219 3.44 7.86 11.81
N TRP A 220 3.88 7.55 13.04
CA TRP A 220 3.08 6.76 13.98
C TRP A 220 1.81 7.48 14.40
N LEU A 221 1.89 8.78 14.69
CA LEU A 221 0.73 9.56 15.11
C LEU A 221 -0.34 9.66 14.02
N TRP A 222 0.03 9.91 12.76
CA TRP A 222 -0.93 9.95 11.67
C TRP A 222 -1.45 8.56 11.29
N ALA A 223 -0.59 7.54 11.31
CA ALA A 223 -1.02 6.16 11.12
C ALA A 223 -2.07 5.76 12.18
N ALA A 224 -1.88 6.13 13.44
CA ALA A 224 -2.83 5.85 14.51
C ALA A 224 -4.08 6.73 14.41
N THR A 225 -3.92 8.03 14.12
CA THR A 225 -5.05 8.97 13.92
C THR A 225 -5.98 8.49 12.81
N SER A 226 -5.42 7.97 11.72
CA SER A 226 -6.22 7.46 10.62
C SER A 226 -7.09 6.28 11.00
N LYS A 227 -6.75 5.53 12.07
CA LYS A 227 -7.52 4.37 12.60
C LYS A 227 -8.71 4.77 13.48
N LEU A 228 -8.89 6.07 13.77
CA LEU A 228 -10.03 6.61 14.50
C LEU A 228 -11.30 6.66 13.61
N ASN A 229 -11.76 5.49 13.16
CA ASN A 229 -12.86 5.34 12.23
C ASN A 229 -13.60 3.99 12.42
N TYR A 230 -14.68 3.76 11.66
CA TYR A 230 -15.44 2.50 11.71
C TYR A 230 -14.90 1.38 10.80
N HIS A 231 -13.94 1.68 9.92
CA HIS A 231 -13.32 0.74 8.99
C HIS A 231 -12.29 -0.17 9.67
N PHE A 232 -11.52 0.35 10.62
CA PHE A 232 -10.37 -0.35 11.19
C PHE A 232 -10.69 -1.72 11.84
N PRO A 233 -11.82 -1.92 12.55
CA PRO A 233 -12.20 -3.24 13.04
C PRO A 233 -12.31 -4.31 11.94
N SER A 234 -12.77 -3.95 10.75
CA SER A 234 -12.79 -4.87 9.60
C SER A 234 -11.37 -5.21 9.13
N VAL A 235 -10.47 -4.23 9.09
CA VAL A 235 -9.05 -4.49 8.75
C VAL A 235 -8.44 -5.48 9.73
N VAL A 236 -8.64 -5.29 11.03
CA VAL A 236 -8.12 -6.20 12.06
C VAL A 236 -8.67 -7.61 11.83
N ALA A 237 -9.98 -7.77 11.61
CA ALA A 237 -10.55 -9.09 11.34
C ALA A 237 -9.93 -9.74 10.08
N VAL A 238 -9.84 -9.00 8.97
CA VAL A 238 -9.34 -9.51 7.69
C VAL A 238 -7.84 -9.84 7.74
N MET A 239 -7.02 -8.95 8.32
CA MET A 239 -5.56 -9.13 8.42
C MET A 239 -5.19 -10.21 9.43
N GLN A 240 -5.89 -10.27 10.57
CA GLN A 240 -5.65 -11.36 11.53
C GLN A 240 -6.12 -12.70 10.98
N SER A 241 -7.14 -12.78 10.12
CA SER A 241 -7.47 -14.00 9.38
C SER A 241 -6.39 -14.39 8.35
N ASN A 242 -5.59 -13.44 7.86
CA ASN A 242 -4.49 -13.70 6.93
C ASN A 242 -3.19 -14.14 7.62
N SER A 243 -2.95 -13.69 8.86
CA SER A 243 -1.71 -13.97 9.60
C SER A 243 -1.41 -15.48 9.71
N PRO A 244 -0.17 -15.93 9.43
CA PRO A 244 0.22 -17.32 9.65
C PRO A 244 0.13 -17.74 11.12
N LEU A 245 0.25 -16.81 12.08
CA LEU A 245 0.25 -17.12 13.52
C LEU A 245 -1.15 -17.38 14.09
N THR A 246 -2.21 -16.97 13.40
CA THR A 246 -3.60 -17.17 13.85
C THR A 246 -4.24 -18.43 13.28
N ASN A 247 -3.52 -19.22 12.48
CA ASN A 247 -4.03 -20.41 11.79
C ASN A 247 -4.31 -21.60 12.73
N PHE A 248 -4.22 -21.41 14.06
CA PHE A 248 -4.41 -22.44 15.07
C PHE A 248 -5.77 -22.30 15.78
N GLY A 249 -6.48 -23.41 15.92
CA GLY A 249 -7.73 -23.49 16.68
C GLY A 249 -8.86 -22.65 16.08
N SER A 250 -9.72 -22.10 16.95
CA SER A 250 -10.91 -21.34 16.56
C SER A 250 -10.74 -19.82 16.63
N ILE A 251 -9.50 -19.32 16.80
CA ILE A 251 -9.22 -17.88 16.99
C ILE A 251 -9.75 -17.05 15.83
N ARG A 252 -9.51 -17.47 14.57
CA ARG A 252 -10.00 -16.76 13.38
C ARG A 252 -11.53 -16.61 13.36
N LYS A 253 -12.27 -17.63 13.81
CA LYS A 253 -13.73 -17.57 13.91
C LYS A 253 -14.20 -16.51 14.90
N ARG A 254 -13.45 -16.29 15.99
CA ARG A 254 -13.77 -15.29 17.04
C ARG A 254 -13.55 -13.84 16.59
N LEU A 255 -12.90 -13.60 15.45
CA LEU A 255 -12.78 -12.26 14.85
C LEU A 255 -14.10 -11.77 14.24
N PHE A 256 -15.05 -12.68 14.03
CA PHE A 256 -16.35 -12.43 13.43
C PHE A 256 -17.49 -12.59 14.45
N ARG A 257 -18.61 -11.88 14.25
CA ARG A 257 -19.76 -11.93 15.18
C ARG A 257 -20.31 -13.35 15.33
N SER A 258 -20.50 -14.06 14.23
CA SER A 258 -20.98 -15.45 14.24
C SER A 258 -20.56 -16.16 12.96
N TYR A 259 -19.37 -16.76 12.95
CA TYR A 259 -18.94 -17.56 11.80
C TYR A 259 -19.79 -18.85 11.67
N PRO A 260 -20.29 -19.21 10.47
CA PRO A 260 -19.99 -18.63 9.16
C PRO A 260 -21.01 -17.60 8.64
N ASP A 261 -22.10 -17.36 9.37
CA ASP A 261 -23.28 -16.63 8.87
C ASP A 261 -23.18 -15.10 9.00
N ASP A 262 -22.40 -14.61 9.96
CA ASP A 262 -22.17 -13.19 10.21
C ASP A 262 -20.67 -12.87 10.31
N LEU A 263 -20.12 -12.35 9.22
CA LEU A 263 -18.72 -11.94 9.09
C LEU A 263 -18.48 -10.46 9.38
N ARG A 264 -19.42 -9.78 10.06
CA ARG A 264 -19.13 -8.45 10.61
C ARG A 264 -18.11 -8.57 11.75
N PRO A 265 -17.28 -7.54 12.00
CA PRO A 265 -16.28 -7.57 13.06
C PRO A 265 -16.91 -7.86 14.43
N SER A 266 -16.31 -8.79 15.18
CA SER A 266 -16.75 -9.15 16.53
C SER A 266 -16.38 -8.08 17.57
N THR A 267 -16.79 -8.29 18.82
CA THR A 267 -16.28 -7.50 19.94
C THR A 267 -14.77 -7.65 20.11
N LEU A 268 -14.21 -8.85 19.91
CA LEU A 268 -12.77 -9.08 19.98
C LEU A 268 -12.03 -8.23 18.93
N ALA A 269 -12.48 -8.26 17.67
CA ALA A 269 -11.85 -7.48 16.60
C ALA A 269 -11.92 -5.97 16.88
N ARG A 270 -13.05 -5.47 17.41
CA ARG A 270 -13.18 -4.07 17.84
C ARG A 270 -12.24 -3.70 18.98
N VAL A 271 -12.16 -4.54 20.03
CA VAL A 271 -11.25 -4.30 21.17
C VAL A 271 -9.80 -4.30 20.70
N MET A 272 -9.40 -5.26 19.86
CA MET A 272 -8.04 -5.31 19.29
C MET A 272 -7.74 -4.06 18.45
N ALA A 273 -8.69 -3.59 17.63
CA ALA A 273 -8.55 -2.38 16.85
C ALA A 273 -8.34 -1.13 17.72
N HIS A 274 -9.17 -0.94 18.75
CA HIS A 274 -9.03 0.21 19.65
C HIS A 274 -7.76 0.12 20.50
N ALA A 275 -7.42 -1.06 21.03
CA ALA A 275 -6.18 -1.26 21.79
C ALA A 275 -4.93 -0.97 20.94
N GLY A 276 -4.89 -1.47 19.70
CA GLY A 276 -3.81 -1.17 18.76
C GLY A 276 -3.68 0.33 18.48
N THR A 277 -4.81 1.01 18.28
CA THR A 277 -4.85 2.48 18.05
C THR A 277 -4.32 3.24 19.26
N VAL A 278 -4.72 2.87 20.47
CA VAL A 278 -4.26 3.52 21.72
C VAL A 278 -2.76 3.30 21.91
N VAL A 279 -2.26 2.08 21.71
CA VAL A 279 -0.82 1.78 21.82
C VAL A 279 -0.01 2.61 20.83
N GLU A 280 -0.45 2.66 19.57
CA GLU A 280 0.23 3.38 18.49
C GLU A 280 0.21 4.90 18.67
N LEU A 281 -0.79 5.46 19.36
CA LEU A 281 -0.77 6.86 19.80
C LEU A 281 0.14 7.09 21.02
N SER A 282 0.22 6.12 21.93
CA SER A 282 0.83 6.33 23.25
C SER A 282 2.35 6.24 23.22
N PHE A 283 2.93 5.16 22.68
CA PHE A 283 4.39 5.00 22.72
C PHE A 283 5.15 6.13 22.01
N PRO A 284 4.74 6.68 20.85
CA PRO A 284 5.53 7.73 20.20
C PRO A 284 5.49 9.03 20.98
N LEU A 285 4.40 9.34 21.69
CA LEU A 285 4.33 10.51 22.57
C LEU A 285 5.25 10.33 23.78
N VAL A 286 5.27 9.14 24.39
CA VAL A 286 6.22 8.87 25.49
C VAL A 286 7.65 9.02 25.00
N LEU A 287 8.00 8.47 23.83
CA LEU A 287 9.34 8.63 23.25
C LEU A 287 9.67 10.10 22.93
N LEU A 288 8.71 10.88 22.43
CA LEU A 288 8.90 12.30 22.09
C LEU A 288 9.23 13.16 23.32
N PHE A 289 8.61 12.86 24.46
CA PHE A 289 8.75 13.64 25.70
C PHE A 289 9.73 13.02 26.71
N SER A 290 10.40 11.92 26.37
CA SER A 290 11.42 11.29 27.22
C SER A 290 12.82 11.58 26.69
N ASP A 291 13.81 11.58 27.57
CA ASP A 291 15.23 11.84 27.31
C ASP A 291 16.13 10.64 27.66
N GLY A 292 15.51 9.49 28.01
CA GLY A 292 16.20 8.26 28.38
C GLY A 292 15.52 7.53 29.53
N GLY A 293 16.26 6.65 30.19
CA GLY A 293 15.81 5.96 31.41
C GLY A 293 14.64 4.99 31.21
N MET A 294 13.86 4.80 32.28
CA MET A 294 12.83 3.77 32.34
C MET A 294 11.66 4.02 31.37
N ALA A 295 11.21 5.28 31.26
CA ALA A 295 10.09 5.64 30.38
C ALA A 295 10.42 5.37 28.91
N THR A 296 11.59 5.81 28.43
CA THR A 296 12.10 5.49 27.10
C THR A 296 12.22 3.98 26.89
N THR A 297 12.80 3.25 27.85
CA THR A 297 12.98 1.80 27.75
C THR A 297 11.65 1.06 27.62
N MET A 298 10.66 1.41 28.45
CA MET A 298 9.32 0.83 28.38
C MET A 298 8.62 1.16 27.06
N ALA A 299 8.70 2.40 26.59
CA ALA A 299 8.09 2.80 25.32
C ALA A 299 8.74 2.10 24.11
N LEU A 300 10.07 1.94 24.10
CA LEU A 300 10.78 1.14 23.09
C LEU A 300 10.35 -0.33 23.14
N ALA A 301 10.22 -0.92 24.33
CA ALA A 301 9.75 -2.30 24.47
C ALA A 301 8.32 -2.48 23.93
N VAL A 302 7.41 -1.57 24.27
CA VAL A 302 6.03 -1.56 23.73
C VAL A 302 6.03 -1.38 22.21
N MET A 303 6.85 -0.47 21.69
CA MET A 303 7.00 -0.23 20.25
C MET A 303 7.49 -1.49 19.52
N VAL A 304 8.48 -2.21 20.05
CA VAL A 304 8.96 -3.47 19.47
C VAL A 304 7.88 -4.55 19.49
N LEU A 305 7.16 -4.71 20.61
CA LEU A 305 6.07 -5.69 20.70
C LEU A 305 4.96 -5.37 19.67
N PHE A 306 4.61 -4.10 19.53
CA PHE A 306 3.64 -3.64 18.54
C PHE A 306 4.13 -3.92 17.10
N HIS A 307 5.36 -3.54 16.77
CA HIS A 307 5.93 -3.73 15.42
C HIS A 307 6.16 -5.22 15.09
N THR A 308 6.44 -6.04 16.10
CA THR A 308 6.52 -7.51 15.97
C THR A 308 5.15 -8.09 15.65
N PHE A 309 4.10 -7.65 16.36
CA PHE A 309 2.73 -8.10 16.12
C PHE A 309 2.26 -7.76 14.69
N ILE A 310 2.46 -6.52 14.21
CA ILE A 310 2.07 -6.14 12.85
C ILE A 310 2.88 -6.91 11.78
N THR A 311 4.18 -7.12 11.98
CA THR A 311 5.01 -7.92 11.06
C THR A 311 4.54 -9.35 10.99
N SER A 312 4.19 -9.94 12.14
CA SER A 312 3.68 -11.31 12.21
C SER A 312 2.32 -11.50 11.53
N SER A 313 1.62 -10.40 11.23
CA SER A 313 0.36 -10.43 10.50
C SER A 313 0.57 -10.56 8.98
N ILE A 314 1.79 -10.34 8.49
CA ILE A 314 2.20 -10.35 7.08
C ILE A 314 1.17 -9.57 6.24
N PRO A 315 1.08 -8.24 6.47
CA PRO A 315 0.08 -7.41 5.82
C PRO A 315 0.20 -7.45 4.30
N MET A 316 -0.94 -7.49 3.61
CA MET A 316 -1.01 -7.35 2.16
C MET A 316 -0.40 -6.00 1.74
N GLY A 317 0.41 -5.97 0.67
CA GLY A 317 1.30 -4.83 0.32
C GLY A 317 2.73 -4.98 0.83
N VAL A 318 2.92 -5.76 1.90
CA VAL A 318 4.20 -6.28 2.42
C VAL A 318 5.28 -5.23 2.79
N PRO A 319 4.97 -4.21 3.61
CA PRO A 319 5.92 -3.20 4.09
C PRO A 319 6.83 -3.71 5.22
N ILE A 320 7.50 -4.84 5.03
CA ILE A 320 8.29 -5.46 6.09
C ILE A 320 9.60 -4.68 6.31
N GLU A 321 10.26 -4.25 5.24
CA GLU A 321 11.49 -3.45 5.34
C GLU A 321 11.23 -2.08 5.96
N TRP A 322 10.08 -1.47 5.64
CA TRP A 322 9.59 -0.27 6.32
C TRP A 322 9.46 -0.50 7.83
N ASN A 323 8.92 -1.64 8.25
CA ASN A 323 8.80 -1.96 9.67
C ASN A 323 10.18 -2.10 10.33
N VAL A 324 11.15 -2.72 9.65
CA VAL A 324 12.54 -2.86 10.14
C VAL A 324 13.18 -1.49 10.37
N ILE A 325 13.11 -0.57 9.41
CA ILE A 325 13.71 0.76 9.58
C ILE A 325 12.97 1.62 10.60
N MET A 326 11.64 1.49 10.75
CA MET A 326 10.92 2.18 11.82
C MET A 326 11.40 1.74 13.21
N VAL A 327 11.55 0.43 13.44
CA VAL A 327 12.05 -0.12 14.71
C VAL A 327 13.51 0.26 14.93
N TYR A 328 14.37 0.09 13.93
CA TYR A 328 15.77 0.47 14.01
C TYR A 328 15.95 1.96 14.30
N GLY A 329 15.24 2.82 13.57
CA GLY A 329 15.24 4.26 13.79
C GLY A 329 14.71 4.65 15.16
N ALA A 330 13.75 3.91 15.73
CA ALA A 330 13.30 4.13 17.11
C ALA A 330 14.44 3.94 18.11
N PHE A 331 15.22 2.85 17.97
CA PHE A 331 16.37 2.59 18.84
C PHE A 331 17.49 3.59 18.64
N VAL A 332 17.80 3.99 17.40
CA VAL A 332 18.81 5.03 17.13
C VAL A 332 18.37 6.36 17.73
N LEU A 333 17.22 6.87 17.31
CA LEU A 333 16.79 8.24 17.61
C LEU A 333 16.38 8.39 19.07
N PHE A 334 15.53 7.49 19.59
CA PHE A 334 14.96 7.63 20.92
C PHE A 334 15.66 6.79 21.98
N GLY A 335 16.42 5.76 21.59
CA GLY A 335 17.25 4.97 22.49
C GLY A 335 18.66 5.55 22.65
N HIS A 336 19.48 5.45 21.60
CA HIS A 336 20.87 5.88 21.63
C HIS A 336 21.00 7.41 21.73
N TYR A 337 20.26 8.15 20.90
CA TYR A 337 20.22 9.62 20.92
C TYR A 337 19.09 10.19 21.77
N ALA A 338 18.69 9.50 22.85
CA ALA A 338 17.60 9.93 23.72
C ALA A 338 17.78 11.36 24.25
N GLY A 339 19.01 11.74 24.61
CA GLY A 339 19.33 13.08 25.15
C GLY A 339 19.18 14.25 24.18
N VAL A 340 19.01 14.02 22.87
CA VAL A 340 18.73 15.09 21.90
C VAL A 340 17.23 15.38 21.88
N SER A 341 16.80 16.55 22.35
CA SER A 341 15.37 16.90 22.32
C SER A 341 14.84 17.04 20.88
N ALA A 342 13.66 16.49 20.60
CA ALA A 342 13.00 16.70 19.31
C ALA A 342 12.57 18.17 19.08
N PHE A 343 12.53 18.97 20.15
CA PHE A 343 12.13 20.38 20.12
C PHE A 343 13.32 21.35 20.04
N SER A 344 14.57 20.85 19.97
CA SER A 344 15.76 21.69 19.90
C SER A 344 16.13 22.12 18.48
N ILE A 345 15.20 22.04 17.53
CA ILE A 345 15.42 22.45 16.14
C ILE A 345 15.59 23.97 16.10
N SER A 346 16.76 24.43 15.65
CA SER A 346 17.11 25.84 15.60
C SER A 346 16.79 26.51 14.26
N SER A 347 16.85 25.75 13.16
CA SER A 347 16.60 26.25 11.80
C SER A 347 15.12 26.55 11.54
N PRO A 348 14.73 27.82 11.30
CA PRO A 348 13.35 28.17 10.96
C PRO A 348 12.87 27.52 9.66
N LEU A 349 13.78 27.32 8.69
CA LEU A 349 13.46 26.68 7.42
C LEU A 349 13.11 25.20 7.61
N LEU A 350 13.85 24.50 8.47
CA LEU A 350 13.57 23.11 8.79
C LEU A 350 12.23 22.98 9.52
N ILE A 351 11.95 23.86 10.48
CA ILE A 351 10.65 23.90 11.18
C ILE A 351 9.52 24.09 10.17
N ALA A 352 9.62 25.07 9.28
CA ALA A 352 8.61 25.33 8.26
C ALA A 352 8.40 24.12 7.34
N PHE A 353 9.48 23.47 6.91
CA PHE A 353 9.42 22.24 6.13
C PHE A 353 8.71 21.10 6.87
N LEU A 354 9.04 20.86 8.15
CA LEU A 354 8.41 19.81 8.96
C LEU A 354 6.92 20.11 9.19
N VAL A 355 6.56 21.35 9.53
CA VAL A 355 5.15 21.76 9.66
C VAL A 355 4.39 21.48 8.35
N PHE A 356 4.97 21.85 7.20
CA PHE A 356 4.34 21.57 5.91
C PHE A 356 4.20 20.06 5.64
N SER A 357 5.31 19.33 5.69
CA SER A 357 5.41 17.93 5.25
C SER A 357 4.72 16.94 6.18
N VAL A 358 4.86 17.11 7.51
CA VAL A 358 4.37 16.13 8.48
C VAL A 358 3.16 16.59 9.30
N VAL A 359 2.69 17.84 9.11
CA VAL A 359 1.44 18.31 9.72
C VAL A 359 0.42 18.71 8.65
N LEU A 360 0.74 19.69 7.79
CA LEU A 360 -0.24 20.24 6.85
C LEU A 360 -0.64 19.23 5.76
N VAL A 361 0.31 18.57 5.11
CA VAL A 361 0.01 17.59 4.05
C VAL A 361 -0.85 16.43 4.59
N PRO A 362 -0.48 15.74 5.70
CA PRO A 362 -1.34 14.70 6.26
C PRO A 362 -2.70 15.20 6.73
N LEU A 363 -2.77 16.38 7.37
CA LEU A 363 -4.04 16.96 7.83
C LEU A 363 -4.99 17.22 6.66
N ILE A 364 -4.50 17.89 5.60
CA ILE A 364 -5.29 18.16 4.39
C ILE A 364 -5.73 16.84 3.77
N GLY A 365 -4.85 15.83 3.69
CA GLY A 365 -5.18 14.53 3.15
C GLY A 365 -6.17 13.70 3.97
N ASN A 366 -6.29 13.98 5.27
CA ASN A 366 -7.34 13.37 6.10
C ASN A 366 -8.68 14.14 6.00
N LEU A 367 -8.65 15.47 5.84
CA LEU A 367 -9.85 16.31 5.72
C LEU A 367 -10.44 16.31 4.30
N VAL A 368 -9.59 16.21 3.28
CA VAL A 368 -9.94 16.25 1.85
C VAL A 368 -9.15 15.16 1.12
N PRO A 369 -9.46 13.87 1.36
CA PRO A 369 -8.68 12.74 0.86
C PRO A 369 -8.60 12.66 -0.67
N SER A 370 -9.49 13.30 -1.40
CA SER A 370 -9.44 13.36 -2.87
C SER A 370 -8.34 14.27 -3.43
N ARG A 371 -7.56 14.95 -2.59
CA ARG A 371 -6.53 15.92 -3.01
C ARG A 371 -5.11 15.49 -2.67
N VAL A 372 -4.95 14.55 -1.74
CA VAL A 372 -3.63 14.12 -1.28
C VAL A 372 -3.62 12.60 -1.27
N SER A 373 -2.56 12.04 -1.85
CA SER A 373 -2.27 10.61 -1.86
C SER A 373 -2.55 9.97 -0.51
N PHE A 374 -3.07 8.75 -0.52
CA PHE A 374 -3.25 7.92 0.66
C PHE A 374 -1.96 7.82 1.50
N LEU A 375 -0.82 7.66 0.82
CA LEU A 375 0.50 7.49 1.45
C LEU A 375 1.00 8.81 2.04
N CYS A 376 0.95 9.91 1.28
CA CYS A 376 1.29 11.24 1.80
C CYS A 376 0.38 11.69 2.95
N SER A 377 -0.84 11.15 3.01
CA SER A 377 -1.77 11.36 4.13
C SER A 377 -1.45 10.52 5.37
N MET A 378 -0.50 9.59 5.27
CA MET A 378 -0.10 8.62 6.30
C MET A 378 -1.29 7.80 6.85
N ARG A 379 -2.26 7.45 6.00
CA ARG A 379 -3.50 6.73 6.40
C ARG A 379 -3.33 5.20 6.50
N TYR A 380 -2.11 4.76 6.81
CA TYR A 380 -1.67 3.38 6.63
C TYR A 380 -2.54 2.36 7.38
N TYR A 381 -3.02 1.34 6.65
CA TYR A 381 -3.75 0.18 7.16
C TYR A 381 -4.98 0.50 8.04
N ALA A 382 -5.57 1.68 7.90
CA ALA A 382 -6.73 2.08 8.70
C ALA A 382 -8.09 1.63 8.14
N GLY A 383 -8.12 1.01 6.95
CA GLY A 383 -9.34 0.62 6.26
C GLY A 383 -9.90 1.73 5.38
N ASN A 384 -9.59 2.97 5.70
CA ASN A 384 -10.09 4.13 4.98
C ASN A 384 -9.15 4.57 3.85
N TRP A 385 -8.97 3.71 2.84
CA TRP A 385 -8.18 3.99 1.63
C TRP A 385 -9.07 4.05 0.38
N PRO A 386 -8.70 4.87 -0.62
CA PRO A 386 -9.41 4.90 -1.89
C PRO A 386 -9.11 3.63 -2.69
N TYR A 387 -10.02 3.25 -3.58
CA TYR A 387 -9.81 2.08 -4.44
C TYR A 387 -10.59 2.15 -5.76
N GLY A 388 -10.11 1.41 -6.74
CA GLY A 388 -10.78 1.12 -8.00
C GLY A 388 -11.22 -0.34 -8.13
N VAL A 389 -12.24 -0.59 -8.93
CA VAL A 389 -12.62 -1.90 -9.49
C VAL A 389 -12.75 -1.74 -10.99
N TRP A 390 -12.11 -2.62 -11.74
CA TRP A 390 -12.06 -2.60 -13.20
C TRP A 390 -12.77 -3.84 -13.72
N LEU A 391 -13.75 -3.63 -14.59
CA LEU A 391 -14.64 -4.64 -15.14
C LEU A 391 -14.39 -4.69 -16.64
N PHE A 392 -13.69 -5.74 -17.08
CA PHE A 392 -13.38 -5.99 -18.49
C PHE A 392 -14.41 -6.94 -19.07
N LYS A 393 -15.15 -6.55 -20.10
CA LYS A 393 -16.18 -7.41 -20.70
C LYS A 393 -15.53 -8.56 -21.47
N GLY A 394 -15.98 -9.79 -21.23
CA GLY A 394 -15.37 -10.99 -21.82
C GLY A 394 -13.85 -11.03 -21.60
N ASP A 395 -13.10 -11.26 -22.68
CA ASP A 395 -11.63 -11.35 -22.65
C ASP A 395 -10.93 -10.01 -22.97
N SER A 396 -11.65 -8.87 -22.92
CA SER A 396 -11.09 -7.57 -23.31
C SER A 396 -9.88 -7.11 -22.48
N SER A 397 -9.62 -7.72 -21.31
CA SER A 397 -8.38 -7.48 -20.56
C SER A 397 -7.12 -7.86 -21.34
N GLU A 398 -7.22 -8.70 -22.39
CA GLU A 398 -6.12 -9.04 -23.31
C GLU A 398 -5.55 -7.83 -24.04
N LYS A 399 -6.37 -6.79 -24.29
CA LYS A 399 -5.91 -5.53 -24.87
C LYS A 399 -4.81 -4.84 -24.05
N LEU A 400 -4.75 -5.11 -22.74
CA LEU A 400 -3.64 -4.63 -21.90
C LEU A 400 -2.31 -5.26 -22.31
N ASP A 401 -2.31 -6.54 -22.67
CA ASP A 401 -1.13 -7.30 -23.07
C ASP A 401 -0.75 -7.02 -24.53
N GLU A 402 -1.73 -6.76 -25.39
CA GLU A 402 -1.53 -6.44 -26.80
C GLU A 402 -0.97 -5.03 -27.04
N HIS A 403 -1.42 -4.03 -26.27
CA HIS A 403 -1.16 -2.62 -26.58
C HIS A 403 -0.23 -1.91 -25.60
N LEU A 404 -0.09 -2.39 -24.36
CA LEU A 404 0.75 -1.71 -23.37
C LEU A 404 2.17 -2.27 -23.37
N ILE A 405 3.16 -1.37 -23.28
CA ILE A 405 4.52 -1.75 -22.94
C ILE A 405 4.58 -1.99 -21.44
N LYS A 406 4.79 -3.24 -21.04
CA LYS A 406 4.85 -3.66 -19.63
C LYS A 406 5.75 -4.88 -19.45
N ALA A 407 6.23 -5.09 -18.22
CA ALA A 407 7.13 -6.19 -17.90
C ALA A 407 6.40 -7.47 -17.47
N SER A 408 5.17 -7.34 -16.94
CA SER A 408 4.38 -8.46 -16.42
C SER A 408 3.15 -8.68 -17.31
N PRO A 409 2.83 -9.92 -17.70
CA PRO A 409 1.54 -10.25 -18.31
C PRO A 409 0.41 -10.17 -17.28
N ARG A 410 -0.84 -10.43 -17.70
CA ARG A 410 -1.97 -10.53 -16.75
C ARG A 410 -1.67 -11.54 -15.65
N ILE A 411 -2.30 -11.37 -14.49
CA ILE A 411 -2.04 -12.23 -13.31
C ILE A 411 -2.34 -13.70 -13.60
N GLN A 412 -3.41 -13.96 -14.36
CA GLN A 412 -3.78 -15.32 -14.76
C GLN A 412 -2.65 -15.96 -15.58
N ASP A 413 -2.10 -15.24 -16.56
CA ASP A 413 -0.99 -15.69 -17.41
C ASP A 413 0.33 -15.86 -16.63
N GLN A 414 0.57 -15.04 -15.60
CA GLN A 414 1.71 -15.24 -14.70
C GLN A 414 1.57 -16.54 -13.90
N LEU A 415 0.36 -16.83 -13.41
CA LEU A 415 0.05 -18.01 -12.60
C LEU A 415 -0.10 -19.29 -13.43
N GLY A 416 -0.48 -19.20 -14.71
CA GLY A 416 -0.59 -20.34 -15.64
C GLY A 416 0.71 -21.11 -15.85
N LYS A 417 1.85 -20.50 -15.51
CA LYS A 417 3.16 -21.18 -15.49
C LYS A 417 3.38 -22.06 -14.25
N LEU A 418 2.54 -21.91 -13.23
CA LEU A 418 2.70 -22.51 -11.90
C LEU A 418 1.54 -23.43 -11.53
N TYR A 419 0.33 -23.16 -12.01
CA TYR A 419 -0.89 -23.80 -11.54
C TYR A 419 -1.90 -24.04 -12.67
N ASP A 420 -2.83 -24.97 -12.45
CA ASP A 420 -4.00 -25.20 -13.30
C ASP A 420 -5.07 -24.09 -13.15
N ASP A 421 -6.00 -24.00 -14.10
CA ASP A 421 -7.04 -22.96 -14.17
C ASP A 421 -7.94 -22.91 -12.94
N ALA A 422 -8.26 -24.07 -12.36
CA ALA A 422 -9.08 -24.16 -11.16
C ALA A 422 -8.34 -23.54 -9.96
N THR A 423 -7.05 -23.81 -9.83
CA THR A 423 -6.19 -23.23 -8.80
C THR A 423 -5.98 -21.73 -9.02
N ILE A 424 -5.81 -21.27 -10.26
CA ILE A 424 -5.71 -19.85 -10.60
C ILE A 424 -6.98 -19.11 -10.17
N THR A 425 -8.14 -19.61 -10.58
CA THR A 425 -9.46 -19.08 -10.20
C THR A 425 -9.64 -19.06 -8.68
N ALA A 426 -9.19 -20.10 -7.99
CA ALA A 426 -9.25 -20.18 -6.53
C ALA A 426 -8.39 -19.10 -5.84
N ILE A 427 -7.19 -18.81 -6.36
CA ILE A 427 -6.30 -17.77 -5.84
C ILE A 427 -6.88 -16.39 -6.11
N THR A 428 -7.25 -16.10 -7.35
CA THR A 428 -7.70 -14.76 -7.78
C THR A 428 -9.04 -14.38 -7.15
N SER A 429 -9.97 -15.34 -6.98
CA SER A 429 -11.25 -15.10 -6.32
C SER A 429 -11.14 -14.63 -4.86
N LYS A 430 -10.02 -14.89 -4.17
CA LYS A 430 -9.80 -14.38 -2.81
C LYS A 430 -9.56 -12.87 -2.75
N VAL A 431 -9.16 -12.25 -3.87
CA VAL A 431 -9.05 -10.79 -3.96
C VAL A 431 -10.42 -10.13 -3.85
N LEU A 432 -11.46 -10.76 -4.42
CA LEU A 432 -12.85 -10.34 -4.25
C LEU A 432 -13.26 -10.37 -2.77
N ALA A 433 -12.91 -11.45 -2.05
CA ALA A 433 -13.17 -11.56 -0.61
C ALA A 433 -12.44 -10.46 0.18
N PHE A 434 -11.16 -10.21 -0.11
CA PHE A 434 -10.41 -9.13 0.53
C PHE A 434 -11.14 -7.80 0.39
N ARG A 435 -11.57 -7.44 -0.82
CA ARG A 435 -12.31 -6.19 -1.05
C ARG A 435 -13.63 -6.17 -0.28
N ALA A 436 -14.45 -7.20 -0.46
CA ALA A 436 -15.79 -7.32 0.10
C ALA A 436 -15.83 -7.29 1.64
N MET A 437 -14.82 -7.86 2.30
CA MET A 437 -14.77 -7.93 3.77
C MET A 437 -14.35 -6.61 4.45
N HIS A 438 -13.73 -5.69 3.72
CA HIS A 438 -13.49 -4.34 4.22
C HIS A 438 -14.76 -3.49 4.16
N LEU A 439 -14.95 -2.61 5.16
CA LEU A 439 -16.19 -1.84 5.29
C LEU A 439 -16.52 -1.02 4.04
N GLN A 440 -15.52 -0.36 3.46
CA GLN A 440 -15.66 0.44 2.25
C GLN A 440 -15.96 -0.39 1.01
N GLY A 441 -15.57 -1.67 0.98
CA GLY A 441 -15.85 -2.58 -0.13
C GLY A 441 -17.32 -2.98 -0.20
N ARG A 442 -18.06 -2.93 0.91
CA ARG A 442 -19.50 -3.21 0.95
C ARG A 442 -20.33 -2.20 0.14
N ALA A 443 -19.78 -1.03 -0.15
CA ALA A 443 -20.40 -0.07 -1.06
C ALA A 443 -20.67 -0.67 -2.44
N LEU A 444 -19.85 -1.65 -2.88
CA LEU A 444 -19.99 -2.31 -4.18
C LEU A 444 -21.32 -3.05 -4.33
N HIS A 445 -21.99 -3.45 -3.23
CA HIS A 445 -23.32 -4.05 -3.29
C HIS A 445 -24.34 -3.14 -3.98
N HIS A 446 -24.17 -1.83 -3.82
CA HIS A 446 -25.06 -0.81 -4.37
C HIS A 446 -24.52 -0.16 -5.64
N ILE A 447 -23.24 -0.33 -5.94
CA ILE A 447 -22.58 0.34 -7.07
C ILE A 447 -22.44 -0.61 -8.27
N LEU A 448 -22.09 -1.88 -8.05
CA LEU A 448 -21.92 -2.85 -9.14
C LEU A 448 -23.18 -3.00 -10.02
N PRO A 449 -24.41 -3.12 -9.47
CA PRO A 449 -25.62 -3.20 -10.30
C PRO A 449 -25.90 -1.93 -11.12
N LYS A 450 -25.26 -0.81 -10.78
CA LYS A 450 -25.38 0.45 -11.53
C LYS A 450 -24.28 0.61 -12.58
N ALA A 451 -23.23 -0.20 -12.51
CA ALA A 451 -22.06 -0.11 -13.38
C ALA A 451 -22.18 -1.03 -14.60
N VAL A 452 -22.78 -2.21 -14.40
CA VAL A 452 -22.97 -3.25 -15.43
C VAL A 452 -24.31 -3.95 -15.19
N ASP A 453 -24.96 -4.37 -16.29
CA ASP A 453 -26.25 -5.08 -16.23
C ASP A 453 -26.08 -6.49 -15.67
N ASN A 454 -25.07 -7.22 -16.16
CA ASN A 454 -24.71 -8.53 -15.68
C ASN A 454 -23.21 -8.59 -15.35
N ILE A 455 -22.88 -8.74 -14.07
CA ILE A 455 -21.49 -8.86 -13.61
C ILE A 455 -20.79 -10.12 -14.12
N ASP A 456 -21.55 -11.15 -14.47
CA ASP A 456 -20.98 -12.42 -14.95
C ASP A 456 -20.44 -12.30 -16.39
N ASP A 457 -20.77 -11.24 -17.12
CA ASP A 457 -20.21 -10.93 -18.45
C ASP A 457 -18.83 -10.25 -18.37
N TYR A 458 -18.36 -9.94 -17.16
CA TYR A 458 -17.15 -9.15 -16.92
C TYR A 458 -16.12 -9.89 -16.06
N GLU A 459 -14.86 -9.82 -16.46
CA GLU A 459 -13.72 -10.09 -15.59
C GLU A 459 -13.59 -8.95 -14.55
N TYR A 460 -13.74 -9.31 -13.28
CA TYR A 460 -13.54 -8.41 -12.14
C TYR A 460 -12.05 -8.37 -11.76
N LEU A 461 -11.45 -7.18 -11.77
CA LEU A 461 -10.11 -6.94 -11.22
C LEU A 461 -10.13 -5.79 -10.20
N ASP A 462 -9.51 -5.99 -9.03
CA ASP A 462 -9.25 -4.90 -8.09
C ASP A 462 -8.20 -3.95 -8.69
N GLY A 463 -8.42 -2.64 -8.56
CA GLY A 463 -7.56 -1.62 -9.16
C GLY A 463 -6.09 -1.69 -8.69
N GLU A 464 -5.82 -2.25 -7.49
CA GLU A 464 -4.46 -2.52 -7.05
C GLU A 464 -3.74 -3.51 -7.98
N LEU A 465 -4.44 -4.52 -8.50
CA LEU A 465 -3.87 -5.48 -9.44
C LEU A 465 -3.61 -4.84 -10.80
N VAL A 466 -4.55 -4.00 -11.25
CA VAL A 466 -4.40 -3.25 -12.51
C VAL A 466 -3.21 -2.29 -12.43
N ALA A 467 -3.07 -1.52 -11.34
CA ALA A 467 -1.90 -0.67 -11.12
C ALA A 467 -0.59 -1.48 -11.15
N GLY A 468 -0.58 -2.66 -10.53
CA GLY A 468 0.58 -3.54 -10.54
C GLY A 468 1.00 -3.99 -11.95
N ILE A 469 0.04 -4.30 -12.82
CA ILE A 469 0.26 -4.72 -14.22
C ILE A 469 0.62 -3.54 -15.12
N VAL A 470 -0.07 -2.40 -14.98
CA VAL A 470 0.00 -1.30 -15.96
C VAL A 470 1.14 -0.34 -15.65
N ILE A 471 1.29 0.08 -14.39
CA ILE A 471 2.30 1.09 -14.00
C ILE A 471 3.48 0.49 -13.22
N GLY A 472 3.42 -0.83 -12.93
CA GLY A 472 4.52 -1.57 -12.32
C GLY A 472 4.61 -1.45 -10.81
N TRP A 473 3.66 -0.80 -10.15
CA TRP A 473 3.68 -0.58 -8.70
C TRP A 473 2.26 -0.44 -8.12
N ASN A 474 2.04 -0.99 -6.92
CA ASN A 474 0.78 -0.90 -6.18
C ASN A 474 1.05 -1.01 -4.67
N PHE A 475 0.36 -0.18 -3.87
CA PHE A 475 0.54 -0.16 -2.41
C PHE A 475 -0.64 0.50 -1.67
N GLY A 476 -1.87 0.17 -2.08
CA GLY A 476 -3.09 0.64 -1.41
C GLY A 476 -3.50 2.07 -1.74
N ASP A 477 -2.83 2.72 -2.68
CA ASP A 477 -3.14 4.10 -3.09
C ASP A 477 -4.04 4.12 -4.33
N GLY A 478 -5.35 4.21 -4.08
CA GLY A 478 -6.38 4.35 -5.12
C GLY A 478 -6.20 5.51 -6.10
N HIS A 479 -5.40 6.52 -5.76
CA HIS A 479 -5.10 7.65 -6.64
C HIS A 479 -4.10 7.32 -7.76
N LEU A 480 -3.60 6.07 -7.80
CA LEU A 480 -2.79 5.53 -8.90
C LEU A 480 -3.58 4.67 -9.88
N HIS A 481 -4.83 4.32 -9.56
CA HIS A 481 -5.74 3.57 -10.43
C HIS A 481 -7.10 4.22 -10.51
N ASP A 482 -7.10 5.54 -10.69
CA ASP A 482 -8.28 6.39 -10.83
C ASP A 482 -8.57 6.74 -12.31
N MET A 483 -9.38 7.80 -12.53
CA MET A 483 -9.70 8.33 -13.86
C MET A 483 -8.47 8.65 -14.71
N GLN A 484 -7.34 9.05 -14.11
CA GLN A 484 -6.13 9.35 -14.86
C GLN A 484 -5.54 8.08 -15.46
N LEU A 485 -5.50 6.97 -14.69
CA LEU A 485 -5.05 5.68 -15.23
C LEU A 485 -6.02 5.16 -16.28
N LEU A 486 -7.33 5.29 -16.06
CA LEU A 486 -8.35 4.89 -17.04
C LEU A 486 -8.17 5.61 -18.38
N GLN A 487 -7.96 6.93 -18.36
CA GLN A 487 -7.69 7.72 -19.57
C GLN A 487 -6.40 7.28 -20.26
N ALA A 488 -5.33 7.06 -19.50
CA ALA A 488 -4.06 6.59 -20.05
C ALA A 488 -4.16 5.19 -20.68
N VAL A 489 -4.95 4.30 -20.07
CA VAL A 489 -5.23 2.96 -20.62
C VAL A 489 -6.11 3.08 -21.86
N GLN A 490 -7.15 3.90 -21.85
CA GLN A 490 -8.02 4.11 -23.01
C GLN A 490 -7.26 4.66 -24.22
N GLU A 491 -6.41 5.67 -24.00
CA GLU A 491 -5.58 6.28 -25.06
C GLU A 491 -4.71 5.24 -25.79
N GLN A 492 -4.30 4.19 -25.08
CA GLN A 492 -3.38 3.18 -25.59
C GLN A 492 -4.07 1.93 -26.12
N CYS A 493 -5.16 1.49 -25.47
CA CYS A 493 -5.83 0.22 -25.76
C CYS A 493 -7.09 0.36 -26.62
N GLY A 494 -7.73 1.53 -26.65
CA GLY A 494 -8.93 1.78 -27.46
C GLY A 494 -10.09 0.83 -27.13
N PHE A 495 -10.58 0.85 -25.90
CA PHE A 495 -11.78 0.09 -25.53
C PHE A 495 -13.03 0.72 -26.16
N GLU A 496 -13.98 -0.11 -26.54
CA GLU A 496 -15.31 0.28 -27.00
C GLU A 496 -16.24 0.59 -25.82
N GLU A 497 -17.40 1.21 -26.10
CA GLU A 497 -18.38 1.54 -25.06
C GLU A 497 -18.84 0.27 -24.32
N GLY A 498 -18.75 0.29 -22.99
CA GLY A 498 -19.16 -0.82 -22.13
C GLY A 498 -18.17 -1.99 -22.10
N GLU A 499 -17.07 -1.92 -22.85
CA GLU A 499 -16.03 -2.96 -22.86
C GLU A 499 -15.16 -2.88 -21.60
N LEU A 500 -14.86 -1.67 -21.12
CA LEU A 500 -14.17 -1.45 -19.84
C LEU A 500 -14.94 -0.45 -18.98
N ARG A 501 -15.57 -0.95 -17.91
CA ARG A 501 -16.22 -0.14 -16.86
C ARG A 501 -15.36 -0.11 -15.61
N CYS A 502 -15.20 1.07 -15.01
CA CYS A 502 -14.48 1.25 -13.76
C CYS A 502 -15.37 1.86 -12.68
N ILE A 503 -15.17 1.42 -11.44
CA ILE A 503 -15.75 2.01 -10.24
C ILE A 503 -14.61 2.55 -9.40
N PHE A 504 -14.66 3.83 -9.05
CA PHE A 504 -13.70 4.46 -8.14
C PHE A 504 -14.42 4.90 -6.88
N VAL A 505 -13.95 4.47 -5.71
CA VAL A 505 -14.50 4.84 -4.41
C VAL A 505 -13.43 5.59 -3.63
N GLU A 506 -13.75 6.82 -3.25
CA GLU A 506 -12.87 7.66 -2.44
C GLU A 506 -13.02 7.35 -0.95
N SER A 507 -11.96 7.59 -0.22
CA SER A 507 -11.87 7.52 1.22
C SER A 507 -12.90 8.43 1.91
N GLN A 508 -13.35 8.02 3.09
CA GLN A 508 -14.17 8.83 3.99
C GLN A 508 -13.37 10.02 4.52
N PRO A 509 -13.77 11.28 4.28
CA PRO A 509 -13.11 12.43 4.89
C PRO A 509 -13.30 12.44 6.42
N MET A 510 -12.28 12.85 7.15
CA MET A 510 -12.32 12.99 8.61
C MET A 510 -13.47 13.92 9.03
N GLY A 511 -14.28 13.49 10.00
CA GLY A 511 -15.44 14.25 10.48
C GLY A 511 -16.67 14.21 9.56
N ARG A 512 -16.65 13.44 8.47
CA ARG A 512 -17.81 13.24 7.58
C ARG A 512 -18.32 11.79 7.68
N SER A 513 -19.58 11.55 7.34
CA SER A 513 -20.19 10.22 7.35
C SER A 513 -20.25 9.54 5.97
N THR A 514 -19.81 10.21 4.90
CA THR A 514 -20.01 9.74 3.52
C THR A 514 -18.71 9.53 2.76
N MET A 515 -18.68 8.53 1.89
CA MET A 515 -17.67 8.34 0.84
C MET A 515 -18.24 8.73 -0.52
N ALA A 516 -17.41 9.28 -1.40
CA ALA A 516 -17.79 9.55 -2.79
C ALA A 516 -17.46 8.34 -3.67
N TRP A 517 -18.22 8.14 -4.72
CA TRP A 517 -17.94 7.11 -5.72
C TRP A 517 -18.26 7.61 -7.14
N THR A 518 -17.58 7.04 -8.12
CA THR A 518 -17.72 7.33 -9.55
C THR A 518 -17.76 6.01 -10.33
N ILE A 519 -18.64 5.94 -11.32
CA ILE A 519 -18.67 4.91 -12.35
C ILE A 519 -18.26 5.59 -13.65
N ALA A 520 -17.29 5.01 -14.33
CA ALA A 520 -16.79 5.50 -15.61
C ALA A 520 -16.69 4.35 -16.63
N ASP A 521 -16.86 4.72 -17.88
CA ASP A 521 -16.51 3.94 -19.04
C ASP A 521 -15.18 4.42 -19.59
N ALA A 522 -14.37 3.50 -20.11
CA ALA A 522 -13.14 3.88 -20.78
C ALA A 522 -13.41 4.76 -22.02
N ALA A 523 -14.39 4.40 -22.86
CA ALA A 523 -14.66 5.09 -24.12
C ALA A 523 -15.45 6.39 -23.95
N THR A 524 -16.47 6.38 -23.08
CA THR A 524 -17.45 7.48 -22.95
C THR A 524 -17.24 8.34 -21.71
N GLY A 525 -16.33 7.98 -20.81
CA GLY A 525 -15.99 8.76 -19.62
C GLY A 525 -16.93 8.54 -18.45
N VAL A 526 -17.16 9.58 -17.63
CA VAL A 526 -17.95 9.44 -16.39
C VAL A 526 -19.42 9.20 -16.70
N ILE A 527 -19.96 8.07 -16.25
CA ILE A 527 -21.37 7.69 -16.39
C ILE A 527 -22.19 8.25 -15.23
N LYS A 528 -21.69 8.06 -14.01
CA LYS A 528 -22.44 8.37 -12.79
C LYS A 528 -21.54 8.62 -11.61
N THR A 529 -21.92 9.57 -10.78
CA THR A 529 -21.26 9.84 -9.49
C THR A 529 -22.28 9.78 -8.36
N GLY A 530 -21.82 9.49 -7.16
CA GLY A 530 -22.68 9.58 -5.98
C GLY A 530 -21.91 9.58 -4.68
N LYS A 531 -22.67 9.49 -3.59
CA LYS A 531 -22.15 9.34 -2.23
C LYS A 531 -22.84 8.18 -1.55
N ILE A 532 -22.17 7.57 -0.59
CA ILE A 532 -22.73 6.53 0.27
C ILE A 532 -22.38 6.81 1.72
N ASN A 533 -23.35 6.65 2.62
CA ASN A 533 -23.13 6.83 4.05
C ASN A 533 -22.46 5.58 4.62
N VAL A 534 -21.34 5.76 5.30
CA VAL A 534 -20.57 4.67 5.92
C VAL A 534 -21.40 3.96 6.99
N ASN A 535 -22.33 4.66 7.65
CA ASN A 535 -23.19 4.03 8.65
C ASN A 535 -24.07 2.93 8.05
N ASP A 536 -24.59 3.13 6.85
CA ASP A 536 -25.45 2.17 6.15
C ASP A 536 -24.67 0.88 5.80
N LEU A 537 -23.35 0.98 5.64
CA LEU A 537 -22.48 -0.16 5.32
C LEU A 537 -22.13 -1.04 6.54
N ARG A 538 -22.26 -0.51 7.76
CA ARG A 538 -21.79 -1.18 8.99
C ARG A 538 -22.56 -2.46 9.28
N ASP A 539 -23.84 -2.45 8.99
CA ASP A 539 -24.74 -3.55 9.30
C ASP A 539 -24.84 -4.60 8.19
N LEU A 540 -24.31 -4.31 7.00
CA LEU A 540 -24.26 -5.25 5.88
C LEU A 540 -23.29 -6.41 6.14
N GLN A 541 -23.58 -7.56 5.53
CA GLN A 541 -22.58 -8.62 5.36
C GLN A 541 -21.51 -8.20 4.34
N PRO A 542 -20.38 -8.93 4.24
CA PRO A 542 -19.44 -8.74 3.13
C PRO A 542 -20.03 -9.06 1.76
N TRP A 543 -21.04 -9.93 1.67
CA TRP A 543 -21.73 -10.29 0.43
C TRP A 543 -23.11 -9.62 0.33
N PRO A 544 -23.61 -9.35 -0.90
CA PRO A 544 -24.96 -8.84 -1.11
C PRO A 544 -26.03 -9.83 -0.62
N ASP A 545 -27.18 -9.32 -0.16
CA ASP A 545 -28.36 -10.16 0.04
C ASP A 545 -28.95 -10.53 -1.34
N PRO A 546 -29.25 -11.81 -1.62
CA PRO A 546 -29.69 -12.26 -2.95
C PRO A 546 -30.97 -11.57 -3.45
N VAL A 547 -31.91 -11.28 -2.56
CA VAL A 547 -33.20 -10.65 -2.93
C VAL A 547 -32.97 -9.19 -3.29
N THR A 548 -32.26 -8.46 -2.45
CA THR A 548 -31.94 -7.05 -2.72
C THR A 548 -31.05 -6.88 -3.96
N TRP A 549 -30.12 -7.81 -4.18
CA TRP A 549 -29.26 -7.84 -5.36
C TRP A 549 -30.09 -8.01 -6.64
N ALA A 550 -30.96 -9.03 -6.70
CA ALA A 550 -31.81 -9.28 -7.86
C ALA A 550 -32.72 -8.08 -8.17
N SER A 551 -33.30 -7.45 -7.13
CA SER A 551 -34.12 -6.25 -7.32
C SER A 551 -33.32 -5.05 -7.85
N SER A 552 -32.07 -4.88 -7.40
CA SER A 552 -31.20 -3.78 -7.84
C SER A 552 -30.76 -3.94 -9.29
N VAL A 553 -30.48 -5.19 -9.70
CA VAL A 553 -30.16 -5.54 -11.10
C VAL A 553 -31.38 -5.27 -11.98
N ALA A 554 -32.57 -5.75 -11.59
CA ALA A 554 -33.80 -5.53 -12.36
C ALA A 554 -34.15 -4.05 -12.51
N GLU A 555 -34.00 -3.24 -11.45
CA GLU A 555 -34.23 -1.80 -11.50
C GLU A 555 -33.23 -1.10 -12.45
N ALA A 556 -31.96 -1.52 -12.43
CA ALA A 556 -30.95 -0.98 -13.34
C ALA A 556 -31.28 -1.29 -14.81
N SER A 557 -31.62 -2.53 -15.13
CA SER A 557 -32.00 -2.95 -16.49
C SER A 557 -33.27 -2.26 -17.01
N SER A 558 -34.16 -1.80 -16.12
CA SER A 558 -35.37 -1.05 -16.51
C SER A 558 -35.13 0.43 -16.84
N ARG A 559 -33.94 0.95 -16.52
CA ARG A 559 -33.56 2.36 -16.74
C ARG A 559 -32.59 2.54 -17.93
N ALA A 560 -32.07 1.45 -18.48
CA ALA A 560 -31.36 1.38 -19.75
C ALA A 560 -32.36 1.21 -20.90
#